data_AF-A0A7X8EVE6-F1
#
_entry.id   AF-A0A7X8EVE6-F1
#
_cell.length_a   1.000
_cell.length_b   1.000
_cell.length_c   1.000
_cell.angle_alpha   90.00
_cell.angle_beta   90.00
_cell.angle_gamma   90.00
#
_symmetry.space_group_name_H-M   'P 1'
#
loop_
_entity.id
_entity.type
_entity.pdbx_description
1 polymer ?
#
loop_
_entity_poly.entity_id
_entity_poly.type
_entity_poly.pdbx_seq_one_letter_code
_entity_poly.pdbx_strand_id
1 'polypeptide(L)'
;KNEDTPLAMASTTKIMTAILVLEEGNLEDMVKVSSNAANTAKVRMNLSVNEEIRLEDLLYAMMLKSYNDAAVAIAEHMSGSVEAFCQRMTEKAQEIGAMDTVFGSPNGLDSTLPFQKHHSTARDMALIASYALKNPEFVKLVNTQHVEIPMKGGKGKHYSVDNANRFLKMYDGACGVKTGYTNKAGQCFVGAAKRGDRTFVTAVLGSGWGTEGKEQKWKDTKALMDYGFENFTKEIVLSQGTKMGDAKIKNSPTTMVSGYAKEDCILLVSQEQMQKIQYQIQQNEEMDAPITKGQVLGKVTLWLDGEQVGETEILSAESAPKFTLMQRMKKLGKDWVEFEISKEIPFLQ
;
A
#
# COMPACT_ATOMS: atom_id res chain seq x y z
N LYS A 1 -15.81 -3.25 8.77
CA LYS A 1 -17.10 -2.83 9.38
C LYS A 1 -17.14 -1.33 9.39
N ASN A 2 -18.13 -0.73 8.73
CA ASN A 2 -18.29 0.73 8.60
C ASN A 2 -16.99 1.40 8.15
N GLU A 3 -16.21 0.70 7.32
CA GLU A 3 -14.84 1.07 6.99
C GLU A 3 -14.75 2.37 6.21
N ASP A 4 -15.82 2.72 5.51
CA ASP A 4 -16.00 3.94 4.70
C ASP A 4 -16.84 5.01 5.41
N THR A 5 -17.12 4.84 6.72
CA THR A 5 -17.82 5.88 7.48
C THR A 5 -16.83 6.96 7.93
N PRO A 6 -17.01 8.23 7.55
CA PRO A 6 -16.15 9.31 8.02
C PRO A 6 -16.24 9.45 9.53
N LEU A 7 -15.08 9.54 10.18
CA LEU A 7 -14.93 9.74 11.62
C LEU A 7 -13.76 10.68 11.91
N ALA A 8 -13.78 11.29 13.10
CA ALA A 8 -12.61 12.01 13.59
C ALA A 8 -11.50 11.00 13.96
N MET A 9 -10.27 11.25 13.51
CA MET A 9 -9.18 10.29 13.66
C MET A 9 -8.20 10.62 14.81
N ALA A 10 -8.34 11.80 15.44
CA ALA A 10 -7.45 12.26 16.49
C ALA A 10 -5.97 12.13 16.10
N SER A 11 -5.06 11.84 17.04
CA SER A 11 -3.62 11.81 16.75
C SER A 11 -3.14 10.71 15.79
N THR A 12 -3.99 9.83 15.26
CA THR A 12 -3.59 8.97 14.13
C THR A 12 -3.29 9.81 12.88
N THR A 13 -3.77 11.06 12.81
CA THR A 13 -3.35 12.08 11.84
C THR A 13 -1.84 12.20 11.68
N LYS A 14 -1.08 12.04 12.78
CA LYS A 14 0.38 12.20 12.78
C LYS A 14 1.10 11.15 11.93
N ILE A 15 0.43 10.07 11.53
CA ILE A 15 0.97 9.10 10.56
C ILE A 15 1.25 9.80 9.22
N MET A 16 0.28 10.58 8.72
CA MET A 16 0.45 11.34 7.48
C MET A 16 1.51 12.45 7.64
N THR A 17 1.50 13.16 8.76
CA THR A 17 2.53 14.18 9.07
C THR A 17 3.92 13.57 9.03
N ALA A 18 4.12 12.43 9.68
CA ALA A 18 5.42 11.79 9.76
C ALA A 18 5.91 11.25 8.42
N ILE A 19 5.05 10.62 7.61
CA ILE A 19 5.49 10.09 6.31
C ILE A 19 5.86 11.22 5.34
N LEU A 20 5.12 12.33 5.32
CA LEU A 20 5.49 13.51 4.51
C LEU A 20 6.83 14.11 4.93
N VAL A 21 7.10 14.23 6.23
CA VAL A 21 8.40 14.73 6.72
C VAL A 21 9.54 13.82 6.25
N LEU A 22 9.35 12.50 6.28
CA LEU A 22 10.37 11.55 5.84
C LEU A 22 10.59 11.55 4.33
N GLU A 23 9.57 11.89 3.54
CA GLU A 23 9.65 11.91 2.07
C GLU A 23 10.19 13.23 1.52
N GLU A 24 9.88 14.34 2.19
CA GLU A 24 10.07 15.68 1.61
C GLU A 24 10.96 16.58 2.46
N GLY A 25 11.15 16.26 3.74
CA GLY A 25 11.89 17.10 4.68
C GLY A 25 13.37 16.78 4.74
N ASN A 26 14.18 17.79 5.05
CA ASN A 26 15.57 17.57 5.45
C ASN A 26 15.66 17.42 6.97
N LEU A 27 15.86 16.19 7.44
CA LEU A 27 15.91 15.84 8.86
C LEU A 27 17.03 16.55 9.65
N GLU A 28 18.00 17.16 8.97
CA GLU A 28 19.07 17.95 9.60
C GLU A 28 18.71 19.42 9.83
N ASP A 29 17.60 19.90 9.26
CA ASP A 29 17.18 21.30 9.41
C ASP A 29 16.91 21.66 10.87
N MET A 30 17.29 22.88 11.24
CA MET A 30 16.90 23.50 12.50
C MET A 30 15.55 24.20 12.33
N VAL A 31 14.55 23.71 13.05
CA VAL A 31 13.20 24.26 13.09
C VAL A 31 13.13 25.31 14.18
N LYS A 32 12.80 26.55 13.80
CA LYS A 32 12.56 27.64 14.74
C LYS A 32 11.11 27.63 15.21
N VAL A 33 10.90 27.41 16.50
CA VAL A 33 9.57 27.29 17.11
C VAL A 33 8.87 28.65 17.12
N SER A 34 7.69 28.72 16.48
CA SER A 34 6.85 29.91 16.45
C SER A 34 6.04 30.10 17.74
N SER A 35 5.43 31.28 17.89
CA SER A 35 4.45 31.52 18.96
C SER A 35 3.24 30.60 18.86
N ASN A 36 2.79 30.28 17.64
CA ASN A 36 1.66 29.39 17.41
C ASN A 36 1.98 27.95 17.85
N ALA A 37 3.14 27.42 17.44
CA ALA A 37 3.60 26.10 17.86
C ALA A 37 3.72 25.99 19.39
N ALA A 38 4.40 26.94 20.05
CA ALA A 38 4.59 26.94 21.51
C ALA A 38 3.26 27.01 22.30
N ASN A 39 2.25 27.69 21.76
CA ASN A 39 0.94 27.86 22.41
C ASN A 39 -0.07 26.76 22.06
N THR A 40 0.32 25.74 21.29
CA THR A 40 -0.58 24.63 20.90
C THR A 40 -1.13 23.90 22.13
N ALA A 41 -2.43 23.62 22.16
CA ALA A 41 -3.07 23.04 23.34
C ALA A 41 -2.86 21.52 23.48
N LYS A 42 -2.80 21.03 24.74
CA LYS A 42 -2.78 19.62 25.16
C LYS A 42 -1.55 18.83 24.65
N VAL A 43 -1.10 17.84 25.44
CA VAL A 43 0.01 16.92 25.11
C VAL A 43 1.17 17.67 24.44
N ARG A 44 1.91 18.45 25.24
CA ARG A 44 2.99 19.33 24.77
C ARG A 44 4.35 18.86 25.25
N MET A 45 5.36 19.11 24.44
CA MET A 45 6.77 19.07 24.81
C MET A 45 7.17 20.30 25.62
N ASN A 46 6.38 21.39 25.54
CA ASN A 46 6.64 22.72 26.12
C ASN A 46 7.83 23.42 25.46
N LEU A 47 7.80 23.42 24.13
CA LEU A 47 8.72 24.19 23.30
C LEU A 47 8.58 25.70 23.59
N SER A 48 9.69 26.41 23.63
CA SER A 48 9.71 27.87 23.82
C SER A 48 9.72 28.60 22.48
N VAL A 49 9.14 29.80 22.43
CA VAL A 49 9.20 30.65 21.24
C VAL A 49 10.66 30.99 20.91
N ASN A 50 11.04 30.87 19.64
CA ASN A 50 12.41 30.98 19.12
C ASN A 50 13.37 29.88 19.57
N GLU A 51 12.90 28.83 20.24
CA GLU A 51 13.71 27.62 20.43
C GLU A 51 14.01 27.00 19.06
N GLU A 52 15.26 26.58 18.85
CA GLU A 52 15.69 25.90 17.63
C GLU A 52 15.95 24.44 17.94
N ILE A 53 15.31 23.55 17.20
CA ILE A 53 15.37 22.11 17.42
C ILE A 53 15.39 21.40 16.06
N ARG A 54 16.14 20.31 15.95
CA ARG A 54 16.26 19.59 14.67
C ARG A 54 14.90 19.00 14.25
N LEU A 55 14.63 18.99 12.95
CA LEU A 55 13.42 18.41 12.39
C LEU A 55 13.27 16.93 12.78
N GLU A 56 14.38 16.18 12.76
CA GLU A 56 14.42 14.79 13.24
C GLU A 56 13.97 14.66 14.70
N ASP A 57 14.50 15.50 15.60
CA ASP A 57 14.17 15.44 17.02
C ASP A 57 12.67 15.74 17.25
N LEU A 58 12.11 16.72 16.54
CA LEU A 58 10.68 17.02 16.55
C LEU A 58 9.83 15.85 16.03
N LEU A 59 10.29 15.17 14.98
CA LEU A 59 9.59 14.02 14.39
C LEU A 59 9.49 12.86 15.41
N TYR A 60 10.59 12.54 16.10
CA TYR A 60 10.59 11.53 17.17
C TYR A 60 9.71 11.97 18.36
N ALA A 61 9.85 13.20 18.82
CA ALA A 61 9.00 13.77 19.87
C ALA A 61 7.50 13.67 19.54
N MET A 62 7.13 14.02 18.30
CA MET A 62 5.77 13.93 17.79
C MET A 62 5.27 12.48 17.75
N MET A 63 6.06 11.53 17.27
CA MET A 63 5.58 10.16 17.08
C MET A 63 5.53 9.35 18.39
N LEU A 64 6.54 9.48 19.26
CA LEU A 64 6.64 8.68 20.48
C LEU A 64 5.67 9.15 21.57
N LYS A 65 5.57 10.47 21.81
CA LYS A 65 4.70 11.05 22.85
C LYS A 65 3.48 11.77 22.32
N SER A 66 3.30 11.83 21.00
CA SER A 66 2.14 12.50 20.38
C SER A 66 2.12 14.01 20.61
N TYR A 67 3.28 14.64 20.82
CA TYR A 67 3.38 16.06 21.13
C TYR A 67 2.81 16.93 20.00
N ASN A 68 1.87 17.82 20.35
CA ASN A 68 1.10 18.61 19.39
C ASN A 68 1.84 19.86 18.94
N ASP A 69 2.61 20.49 19.84
CA ASP A 69 3.48 21.63 19.56
C ASP A 69 4.57 21.27 18.55
N ALA A 70 5.17 20.07 18.68
CA ALA A 70 6.12 19.55 17.70
C ALA A 70 5.51 19.43 16.29
N ALA A 71 4.30 18.89 16.17
CA ALA A 71 3.61 18.73 14.90
C ALA A 71 3.28 20.08 14.21
N VAL A 72 2.94 21.11 14.99
CA VAL A 72 2.70 22.47 14.45
C VAL A 72 4.00 23.11 13.99
N ALA A 73 5.08 23.00 14.78
CA ALA A 73 6.40 23.50 14.38
C ALA A 73 6.90 22.83 13.09
N ILE A 74 6.73 21.50 12.96
CA ILE A 74 7.02 20.74 11.74
C ILE A 74 6.24 21.28 10.55
N ALA A 75 4.93 21.47 10.69
CA ALA A 75 4.06 21.91 9.60
C ALA A 75 4.45 23.31 9.10
N GLU A 76 4.70 24.24 10.02
CA GLU A 76 5.13 25.60 9.70
C GLU A 76 6.50 25.63 9.03
N HIS A 77 7.45 24.79 9.47
CA HIS A 77 8.76 24.67 8.83
C HIS A 77 8.65 24.12 7.40
N MET A 78 7.89 23.05 7.21
CA MET A 78 7.80 22.32 5.95
C MET A 78 7.06 23.08 4.85
N SER A 79 6.04 23.87 5.20
CA SER A 79 5.15 24.50 4.21
C SER A 79 4.89 25.99 4.47
N GLY A 80 5.58 26.61 5.42
CA GLY A 80 5.40 28.02 5.80
C GLY A 80 4.14 28.31 6.64
N SER A 81 3.12 27.46 6.58
CA SER A 81 1.93 27.52 7.44
C SER A 81 1.32 26.14 7.69
N VAL A 82 0.52 26.05 8.74
CA VAL A 82 -0.24 24.84 9.08
C VAL A 82 -1.23 24.49 7.97
N GLU A 83 -1.91 25.50 7.41
CA GLU A 83 -2.92 25.33 6.37
C GLU A 83 -2.29 24.75 5.09
N ALA A 84 -1.15 25.29 4.67
CA ALA A 84 -0.44 24.80 3.49
C ALA A 84 0.07 23.38 3.68
N PHE A 85 0.56 23.04 4.88
CA PHE A 85 0.97 21.67 5.20
C PHE A 85 -0.22 20.71 5.17
N CYS A 86 -1.35 21.08 5.76
CA CYS A 86 -2.56 20.27 5.77
C CYS A 86 -3.17 20.05 4.38
N GLN A 87 -3.03 21.02 3.48
CA GLN A 87 -3.39 20.83 2.07
C GLN A 87 -2.53 19.72 1.45
N ARG A 88 -1.19 19.77 1.61
CA ARG A 88 -0.28 18.73 1.12
C ARG A 88 -0.58 17.35 1.72
N MET A 89 -0.93 17.29 3.01
CA MET A 89 -1.37 16.05 3.64
C MET A 89 -2.62 15.46 2.97
N THR A 90 -3.56 16.31 2.57
CA THR A 90 -4.80 15.89 1.90
C THR A 90 -4.52 15.45 0.46
N GLU A 91 -3.67 16.18 -0.26
CA GLU A 91 -3.21 15.80 -1.61
C GLU A 91 -2.50 14.44 -1.58
N LYS A 92 -1.59 14.23 -0.62
CA LYS A 92 -0.92 12.93 -0.43
C LYS A 92 -1.91 11.81 -0.11
N ALA A 93 -2.94 12.07 0.69
CA ALA A 93 -3.99 11.07 0.98
C ALA A 93 -4.70 10.62 -0.30
N GLN A 94 -5.04 11.56 -1.17
CA GLN A 94 -5.66 11.24 -2.46
C GLN A 94 -4.70 10.47 -3.36
N GLU A 95 -3.42 10.85 -3.42
CA GLU A 95 -2.41 10.12 -4.22
C GLU A 95 -2.28 8.64 -3.83
N ILE A 96 -2.43 8.32 -2.55
CA ILE A 96 -2.29 6.94 -2.04
C ILE A 96 -3.59 6.13 -2.11
N GLY A 97 -4.70 6.70 -2.56
CA GLY A 97 -6.00 6.03 -2.61
C GLY A 97 -6.94 6.30 -1.42
N ALA A 98 -6.53 7.12 -0.44
CA ALA A 98 -7.36 7.51 0.71
C ALA A 98 -8.28 8.68 0.34
N MET A 99 -9.38 8.35 -0.35
CA MET A 99 -10.24 9.32 -1.04
C MET A 99 -11.21 10.08 -0.12
N ASP A 100 -11.52 9.55 1.07
CA ASP A 100 -12.47 10.12 2.03
C ASP A 100 -11.72 10.56 3.29
N THR A 101 -10.67 11.36 3.07
CA THR A 101 -9.79 11.89 4.11
C THR A 101 -9.44 13.34 3.83
N VAL A 102 -9.62 14.18 4.85
CA VAL A 102 -9.23 15.60 4.82
C VAL A 102 -8.44 15.93 6.08
N PHE A 103 -7.29 16.58 5.90
CA PHE A 103 -6.49 17.09 7.00
C PHE A 103 -6.72 18.59 7.17
N GLY A 104 -7.20 19.00 8.34
CA GLY A 104 -7.27 20.40 8.76
C GLY A 104 -6.34 20.71 9.93
N SER A 105 -5.63 19.70 10.43
CA SER A 105 -4.57 19.85 11.44
C SER A 105 -3.43 18.84 11.18
N PRO A 106 -2.20 19.14 11.59
CA PRO A 106 -1.07 18.22 11.46
C PRO A 106 -0.97 17.25 12.65
N ASN A 107 -1.85 17.40 13.65
CA ASN A 107 -1.72 16.72 14.94
C ASN A 107 -2.99 15.99 15.40
N GLY A 108 -4.12 16.19 14.73
CA GLY A 108 -5.40 15.56 15.05
C GLY A 108 -6.30 16.36 15.98
N LEU A 109 -5.92 17.60 16.34
CA LEU A 109 -6.79 18.47 17.14
C LEU A 109 -7.90 19.04 16.25
N ASP A 110 -9.13 18.90 16.72
CA ASP A 110 -10.34 19.15 15.95
C ASP A 110 -11.35 20.05 16.69
N SER A 111 -10.97 20.62 17.85
CA SER A 111 -11.91 21.37 18.71
C SER A 111 -12.54 22.55 17.98
N THR A 112 -11.78 23.23 17.13
CA THR A 112 -12.18 24.42 16.36
C THR A 112 -12.47 24.13 14.89
N LEU A 113 -12.28 22.89 14.44
CA LEU A 113 -12.43 22.52 13.03
C LEU A 113 -13.83 21.95 12.76
N PRO A 114 -14.48 22.37 11.64
CA PRO A 114 -15.63 21.67 11.12
C PRO A 114 -15.26 20.25 10.71
N PHE A 115 -16.16 19.28 10.92
CA PHE A 115 -15.91 17.86 10.64
C PHE A 115 -15.49 17.59 9.20
N GLN A 116 -16.15 18.23 8.23
CA GLN A 116 -15.82 18.13 6.81
C GLN A 116 -14.42 18.65 6.45
N LYS A 117 -13.80 19.45 7.33
CA LYS A 117 -12.43 19.94 7.16
C LYS A 117 -11.39 19.11 7.91
N HIS A 118 -11.81 18.11 8.69
CA HIS A 118 -10.89 17.19 9.35
C HIS A 118 -11.56 15.87 9.73
N HIS A 119 -11.41 14.86 8.86
CA HIS A 119 -11.93 13.51 9.06
C HIS A 119 -11.11 12.51 8.25
N SER A 120 -11.35 11.23 8.51
CA SER A 120 -10.88 10.11 7.69
C SER A 120 -11.82 8.92 7.89
N THR A 121 -11.60 7.83 7.16
CA THR A 121 -12.30 6.57 7.34
C THR A 121 -11.36 5.50 7.89
N ALA A 122 -11.88 4.37 8.36
CA ALA A 122 -11.02 3.28 8.82
C ALA A 122 -10.23 2.66 7.65
N ARG A 123 -10.85 2.55 6.46
CA ARG A 123 -10.18 2.11 5.23
C ARG A 123 -9.00 3.02 4.91
N ASP A 124 -9.24 4.33 4.87
CA ASP A 124 -8.23 5.31 4.49
C ASP A 124 -7.06 5.34 5.48
N MET A 125 -7.34 5.31 6.79
CA MET A 125 -6.28 5.24 7.79
C MET A 125 -5.44 3.96 7.68
N ALA A 126 -6.04 2.85 7.28
CA ALA A 126 -5.30 1.62 7.00
C ALA A 126 -4.45 1.73 5.72
N LEU A 127 -4.94 2.38 4.67
CA LEU A 127 -4.17 2.68 3.45
C LEU A 127 -2.97 3.59 3.76
N ILE A 128 -3.19 4.69 4.48
CA ILE A 128 -2.14 5.64 4.90
C ILE A 128 -1.04 4.92 5.69
N ALA A 129 -1.40 4.09 6.67
CA ALA A 129 -0.41 3.34 7.43
C ALA A 129 0.28 2.26 6.61
N SER A 130 -0.43 1.56 5.73
CA SER A 130 0.15 0.56 4.83
C SER A 130 1.15 1.18 3.86
N TYR A 131 0.87 2.39 3.36
CA TYR A 131 1.79 3.19 2.58
C TYR A 131 3.02 3.57 3.40
N ALA A 132 2.83 4.17 4.58
CA ALA A 132 3.93 4.64 5.43
C ALA A 132 4.87 3.50 5.86
N LEU A 133 4.34 2.30 6.13
CA LEU A 133 5.13 1.13 6.51
C LEU A 133 6.02 0.57 5.39
N LYS A 134 5.86 1.02 4.14
CA LYS A 134 6.81 0.73 3.05
C LYS A 134 8.13 1.49 3.22
N ASN A 135 8.13 2.60 3.97
CA ASN A 135 9.32 3.38 4.24
C ASN A 135 10.07 2.81 5.48
N PRO A 136 11.32 2.35 5.33
CA PRO A 136 12.06 1.72 6.43
C PRO A 136 12.38 2.69 7.58
N GLU A 137 12.58 3.98 7.30
CA GLU A 137 12.80 4.98 8.36
C GLU A 137 11.52 5.25 9.14
N PHE A 138 10.34 5.19 8.49
CA PHE A 138 9.06 5.25 9.19
C PHE A 138 8.89 4.05 10.12
N VAL A 139 9.22 2.84 9.66
CA VAL A 139 9.19 1.62 10.49
C VAL A 139 10.12 1.78 11.69
N LYS A 140 11.34 2.27 11.50
CA LYS A 140 12.28 2.53 12.60
C LYS A 140 11.73 3.56 13.60
N LEU A 141 11.19 4.67 13.11
CA LEU A 141 10.59 5.74 13.92
C LEU A 141 9.49 5.21 14.85
N VAL A 142 8.51 4.48 14.32
CA VAL A 142 7.34 4.03 15.11
C VAL A 142 7.66 2.88 16.07
N ASN A 143 8.76 2.16 15.85
CA ASN A 143 9.24 1.08 16.72
C ASN A 143 10.26 1.53 17.77
N THR A 144 10.78 2.76 17.66
CA THR A 144 11.71 3.31 18.63
C THR A 144 11.04 3.38 20.00
N GLN A 145 11.66 2.77 21.01
CA GLN A 145 11.10 2.71 22.36
C GLN A 145 11.28 4.01 23.14
N HIS A 146 12.41 4.66 22.92
CA HIS A 146 12.87 5.78 23.72
C HIS A 146 13.91 6.59 22.95
N VAL A 147 13.92 7.91 23.14
CA VAL A 147 15.01 8.80 22.70
C VAL A 147 15.29 9.87 23.75
N GLU A 148 16.54 10.31 23.80
CA GLU A 148 16.95 11.56 24.44
C GLU A 148 17.15 12.61 23.35
N ILE A 149 16.49 13.76 23.51
CA ILE A 149 16.55 14.89 22.58
C ILE A 149 17.34 16.03 23.23
N PRO A 150 18.28 16.68 22.52
CA PRO A 150 18.65 16.45 21.12
C PRO A 150 19.41 15.13 20.89
N MET A 151 19.01 14.36 19.88
CA MET A 151 19.56 13.00 19.64
C MET A 151 21.02 13.01 19.19
N LYS A 152 21.47 14.07 18.51
CA LYS A 152 22.87 14.28 18.09
C LYS A 152 23.67 15.13 19.08
N GLY A 153 23.14 15.38 20.28
CA GLY A 153 23.70 16.35 21.23
C GLY A 153 23.50 17.79 20.78
N GLY A 154 23.65 18.74 21.70
CA GLY A 154 23.45 20.16 21.39
C GLY A 154 23.28 21.03 22.63
N LYS A 155 23.23 22.35 22.42
CA LYS A 155 22.86 23.32 23.46
C LYS A 155 21.35 23.49 23.46
N GLY A 156 20.71 23.47 24.63
CA GLY A 156 19.26 23.65 24.74
C GLY A 156 18.65 22.78 25.84
N LYS A 157 17.32 22.71 25.85
CA LYS A 157 16.58 21.82 26.76
C LYS A 157 16.80 20.37 26.33
N HIS A 158 16.89 19.50 27.33
CA HIS A 158 16.99 18.07 27.12
C HIS A 158 15.64 17.43 27.42
N TYR A 159 15.23 16.49 26.58
CA TYR A 159 13.93 15.83 26.70
C TYR A 159 14.09 14.32 26.59
N SER A 160 13.56 13.64 27.57
CA SER A 160 13.47 12.18 27.63
C SER A 160 12.09 11.74 27.14
N VAL A 161 12.03 11.01 26.03
CA VAL A 161 10.79 10.74 25.30
C VAL A 161 10.57 9.24 25.11
N ASP A 162 9.70 8.65 25.93
CA ASP A 162 9.26 7.26 25.77
C ASP A 162 8.07 7.11 24.82
N ASN A 163 8.09 6.05 24.03
CA ASN A 163 6.98 5.65 23.18
C ASN A 163 5.74 5.24 23.99
N ALA A 164 4.64 5.96 23.80
CA ALA A 164 3.38 5.71 24.48
C ALA A 164 2.57 4.54 23.89
N ASN A 165 3.00 3.96 22.77
CA ASN A 165 2.30 2.88 22.10
C ASN A 165 2.48 1.54 22.85
N ARG A 166 1.55 1.27 23.78
CA ARG A 166 1.50 0.00 24.53
C ARG A 166 1.41 -1.23 23.64
N PHE A 167 0.87 -1.11 22.41
CA PHE A 167 0.68 -2.25 21.51
C PHE A 167 1.98 -2.97 21.18
N LEU A 168 3.09 -2.23 21.07
CA LEU A 168 4.43 -2.77 20.82
C LEU A 168 4.86 -3.83 21.84
N LYS A 169 4.30 -3.79 23.06
CA LYS A 169 4.58 -4.74 24.14
C LYS A 169 3.45 -5.75 24.37
N MET A 170 2.31 -5.57 23.71
CA MET A 170 1.08 -6.32 23.97
C MET A 170 0.78 -7.41 22.95
N TYR A 171 1.44 -7.38 21.80
CA TYR A 171 1.12 -8.24 20.68
C TYR A 171 2.39 -8.69 19.96
N ASP A 172 2.51 -10.00 19.77
CA ASP A 172 3.66 -10.58 19.09
C ASP A 172 3.72 -10.13 17.62
N GLY A 173 4.90 -9.69 17.19
CA GLY A 173 5.12 -9.09 15.87
C GLY A 173 4.67 -7.64 15.72
N ALA A 174 4.17 -6.97 16.78
CA ALA A 174 3.74 -5.58 16.70
C ALA A 174 4.85 -4.65 16.17
N CYS A 175 4.52 -3.83 15.17
CA CYS A 175 5.46 -2.93 14.52
C CYS A 175 4.94 -1.49 14.33
N GLY A 176 3.98 -1.05 15.16
CA GLY A 176 3.41 0.30 15.10
C GLY A 176 1.92 0.36 15.47
N VAL A 177 1.17 1.38 15.06
CA VAL A 177 1.68 2.63 14.48
C VAL A 177 1.37 3.80 15.40
N LYS A 178 0.10 4.14 15.60
CA LYS A 178 -0.24 5.36 16.35
C LYS A 178 -1.59 5.30 17.07
N THR A 179 -1.58 5.74 18.32
CA THR A 179 -2.78 5.97 19.15
C THR A 179 -3.33 7.38 18.95
N GLY A 180 -4.65 7.54 19.13
CA GLY A 180 -5.34 8.82 19.12
C GLY A 180 -6.50 8.86 20.11
N TYR A 181 -6.72 10.03 20.71
CA TYR A 181 -7.90 10.30 21.53
C TYR A 181 -8.23 11.79 21.53
N THR A 182 -9.50 12.12 21.26
CA THR A 182 -10.12 13.40 21.60
C THR A 182 -11.53 13.12 22.11
N ASN A 183 -12.17 14.11 22.74
CA ASN A 183 -13.57 13.99 23.16
C ASN A 183 -14.52 13.79 21.96
N LYS A 184 -14.15 14.28 20.77
CA LYS A 184 -14.94 14.12 19.54
C LYS A 184 -14.68 12.79 18.84
N ALA A 185 -13.43 12.32 18.82
CA ALA A 185 -13.04 11.09 18.13
C ALA A 185 -13.30 9.82 18.96
N GLY A 186 -13.24 9.90 20.29
CA GLY A 186 -13.12 8.70 21.13
C GLY A 186 -11.75 8.06 20.98
N GLN A 187 -11.64 6.74 21.22
CA GLN A 187 -10.36 6.04 21.13
C GLN A 187 -10.12 5.58 19.70
N CYS A 188 -9.04 6.08 19.11
CA CYS A 188 -8.58 5.67 17.79
C CYS A 188 -7.23 4.95 17.91
N PHE A 189 -7.03 3.94 17.08
CA PHE A 189 -5.73 3.29 16.94
C PHE A 189 -5.55 2.76 15.52
N VAL A 190 -4.36 3.01 14.98
CA VAL A 190 -3.87 2.31 13.80
C VAL A 190 -2.71 1.45 14.23
N GLY A 191 -2.89 0.14 14.12
CA GLY A 191 -1.97 -0.90 14.55
C GLY A 191 -1.36 -1.61 13.35
N ALA A 192 -0.15 -2.11 13.53
CA ALA A 192 0.49 -2.98 12.56
C ALA A 192 1.24 -4.11 13.26
N ALA A 193 1.27 -5.27 12.64
CA ALA A 193 2.09 -6.38 13.08
C ALA A 193 2.65 -7.16 11.89
N LYS A 194 3.87 -7.64 12.02
CA LYS A 194 4.60 -8.44 11.04
C LYS A 194 5.02 -9.77 11.65
N ARG A 195 4.65 -10.88 10.99
CA ARG A 195 5.12 -12.24 11.32
C ARG A 195 5.58 -12.93 10.05
N GLY A 196 6.87 -13.27 10.00
CA GLY A 196 7.50 -13.76 8.78
C GLY A 196 7.42 -12.71 7.67
N ASP A 197 6.83 -13.09 6.54
CA ASP A 197 6.70 -12.26 5.35
C ASP A 197 5.31 -11.59 5.22
N ARG A 198 4.43 -11.79 6.21
CA ARG A 198 3.09 -11.18 6.28
C ARG A 198 3.09 -10.00 7.22
N THR A 199 2.54 -8.88 6.75
CA THR A 199 2.29 -7.68 7.56
C THR A 199 0.81 -7.36 7.46
N PHE A 200 0.15 -7.20 8.61
CA PHE A 200 -1.22 -6.72 8.68
C PHE A 200 -1.27 -5.34 9.31
N VAL A 201 -2.23 -4.53 8.83
CA VAL A 201 -2.54 -3.21 9.33
C VAL A 201 -4.02 -3.19 9.72
N THR A 202 -4.32 -2.62 10.87
CA THR A 202 -5.69 -2.47 11.39
C THR A 202 -5.94 -1.02 11.74
N ALA A 203 -7.12 -0.51 11.43
CA ALA A 203 -7.58 0.81 11.89
C ALA A 203 -8.90 0.66 12.65
N VAL A 204 -8.92 1.14 13.89
CA VAL A 204 -10.13 1.24 14.71
C VAL A 204 -10.34 2.70 15.08
N LEU A 205 -11.49 3.26 14.70
CA LEU A 205 -11.85 4.66 14.96
C LEU A 205 -13.08 4.68 15.87
N GLY A 206 -13.06 5.54 16.90
CA GLY A 206 -14.14 5.59 17.88
C GLY A 206 -14.39 4.28 18.63
N SER A 207 -13.35 3.47 18.84
CA SER A 207 -13.48 2.25 19.62
C SER A 207 -13.72 2.57 21.11
N GLY A 208 -14.60 1.80 21.74
CA GLY A 208 -14.87 1.93 23.18
C GLY A 208 -15.61 3.21 23.60
N TRP A 209 -16.32 3.87 22.68
CA TRP A 209 -17.31 4.90 23.04
C TRP A 209 -18.36 4.33 24.01
N GLY A 210 -18.84 5.15 24.95
CA GLY A 210 -19.78 4.72 25.98
C GLY A 210 -19.10 4.05 27.17
N THR A 211 -19.58 2.86 27.56
CA THR A 211 -19.20 2.17 28.81
C THR A 211 -17.99 1.23 28.69
N GLU A 212 -17.57 0.89 27.46
CA GLU A 212 -16.48 -0.07 27.20
C GLU A 212 -15.09 0.48 27.57
N GLY A 213 -14.88 1.78 27.36
CA GLY A 213 -13.69 2.50 27.80
C GLY A 213 -12.42 2.26 26.98
N LYS A 214 -11.30 2.76 27.52
CA LYS A 214 -10.05 2.96 26.77
C LYS A 214 -9.35 1.68 26.30
N GLU A 215 -9.64 0.52 26.88
CA GLU A 215 -8.99 -0.73 26.52
C GLU A 215 -9.64 -1.41 25.30
N GLN A 216 -10.83 -0.98 24.89
CA GLN A 216 -11.57 -1.62 23.80
C GLN A 216 -10.79 -1.58 22.47
N LYS A 217 -10.13 -0.46 22.16
CA LYS A 217 -9.29 -0.36 20.94
C LYS A 217 -8.24 -1.46 20.86
N TRP A 218 -7.70 -1.91 22.00
CA TRP A 218 -6.70 -2.97 22.03
C TRP A 218 -7.32 -4.33 21.80
N LYS A 219 -8.51 -4.59 22.38
CA LYS A 219 -9.25 -5.83 22.14
C LYS A 219 -9.64 -5.95 20.68
N ASP A 220 -10.23 -4.90 20.10
CA ASP A 220 -10.66 -4.87 18.70
C ASP A 220 -9.46 -5.08 17.76
N THR A 221 -8.36 -4.36 18.00
CA THR A 221 -7.16 -4.48 17.18
C THR A 221 -6.55 -5.88 17.25
N LYS A 222 -6.45 -6.47 18.44
CA LYS A 222 -5.94 -7.84 18.59
C LYS A 222 -6.82 -8.84 17.87
N ALA A 223 -8.14 -8.76 18.06
CA ALA A 223 -9.09 -9.65 17.39
C ALA A 223 -8.99 -9.56 15.85
N LEU A 224 -8.88 -8.35 15.30
CA LEU A 224 -8.69 -8.16 13.85
C LEU A 224 -7.35 -8.71 13.36
N MET A 225 -6.28 -8.49 14.12
CA MET A 225 -4.94 -8.95 13.76
C MET A 225 -4.82 -10.48 13.84
N ASP A 226 -5.38 -11.09 14.88
CA ASP A 226 -5.46 -12.54 15.07
C ASP A 226 -6.25 -13.16 13.92
N TYR A 227 -7.41 -12.61 13.60
CA TYR A 227 -8.21 -13.05 12.44
C TYR A 227 -7.40 -13.01 11.14
N GLY A 228 -6.66 -11.92 10.88
CA GLY A 228 -5.80 -11.79 9.70
C GLY A 228 -4.72 -12.87 9.63
N PHE A 229 -3.97 -13.06 10.72
CA PHE A 229 -2.88 -14.05 10.75
C PHE A 229 -3.36 -15.51 10.72
N GLU A 230 -4.54 -15.80 11.28
CA GLU A 230 -5.15 -17.13 11.32
C GLU A 230 -5.77 -17.52 9.98
N ASN A 231 -6.38 -16.56 9.27
CA ASN A 231 -7.23 -16.87 8.11
C ASN A 231 -6.59 -16.57 6.75
N PHE A 232 -5.48 -15.82 6.70
CA PHE A 232 -4.84 -15.41 5.45
C PHE A 232 -3.39 -15.85 5.38
N THR A 233 -3.04 -16.58 4.33
CA THR A 233 -1.69 -17.04 4.03
C THR A 233 -1.27 -16.56 2.64
N LYS A 234 0.04 -16.48 2.40
CA LYS A 234 0.55 -16.22 1.05
C LYS A 234 0.56 -17.54 0.29
N GLU A 235 -0.22 -17.60 -0.77
CA GLU A 235 -0.36 -18.79 -1.59
C GLU A 235 0.09 -18.49 -3.02
N ILE A 236 0.79 -19.45 -3.64
CA ILE A 236 1.03 -19.44 -5.08
C ILE A 236 -0.28 -19.84 -5.76
N VAL A 237 -1.01 -18.86 -6.28
CA VAL A 237 -2.32 -19.07 -6.93
C VAL A 237 -2.17 -19.48 -8.39
N LEU A 238 -1.08 -19.05 -9.02
CA LEU A 238 -0.68 -19.51 -10.34
C LEU A 238 0.82 -19.76 -10.34
N SER A 239 1.25 -20.98 -10.66
CA SER A 239 2.67 -21.31 -10.69
C SER A 239 3.31 -20.97 -12.03
N GLN A 240 4.55 -20.51 -11.99
CA GLN A 240 5.44 -20.40 -13.14
C GLN A 240 5.46 -21.74 -13.90
N GLY A 241 5.40 -21.65 -15.23
CA GLY A 241 5.44 -22.84 -16.09
C GLY A 241 4.08 -23.55 -16.25
N THR A 242 3.03 -23.11 -15.55
CA THR A 242 1.67 -23.63 -15.78
C THR A 242 1.27 -23.38 -17.24
N LYS A 243 0.84 -24.43 -17.95
CA LYS A 243 0.41 -24.33 -19.35
C LYS A 243 -0.88 -23.52 -19.44
N MET A 244 -0.87 -22.46 -20.25
CA MET A 244 -2.01 -21.52 -20.41
C MET A 244 -2.86 -21.82 -21.63
N GLY A 245 -2.25 -22.38 -22.67
CA GLY A 245 -2.92 -22.66 -23.94
C GLY A 245 -1.91 -22.82 -25.06
N ASP A 246 -2.37 -23.28 -26.22
CA ASP A 246 -1.54 -23.43 -27.40
C ASP A 246 -1.88 -22.35 -28.43
N ALA A 247 -0.86 -21.82 -29.12
CA ALA A 247 -1.03 -20.88 -30.22
C ALA A 247 -0.67 -21.56 -31.55
N LYS A 248 -1.55 -21.46 -32.55
CA LYS A 248 -1.29 -21.93 -33.92
C LYS A 248 -0.28 -21.01 -34.60
N ILE A 249 0.75 -21.59 -35.21
CA ILE A 249 1.76 -20.81 -35.92
C ILE A 249 1.64 -20.99 -37.42
N LYS A 250 1.35 -19.88 -38.10
CA LYS A 250 1.37 -19.77 -39.55
C LYS A 250 2.79 -19.67 -40.07
N ASN A 251 3.00 -20.16 -41.29
CA ASN A 251 4.25 -20.01 -42.04
C ASN A 251 5.51 -20.65 -41.39
N SER A 252 5.32 -21.67 -40.56
CA SER A 252 6.38 -22.42 -39.87
C SER A 252 6.18 -23.94 -40.02
N PRO A 253 7.27 -24.74 -40.01
CA PRO A 253 7.17 -26.20 -39.86
C PRO A 253 6.66 -26.61 -38.46
N THR A 254 6.91 -25.79 -37.44
CA THR A 254 6.28 -25.88 -36.11
C THR A 254 4.92 -25.20 -36.20
N THR A 255 3.83 -25.99 -36.24
CA THR A 255 2.46 -25.47 -36.47
C THR A 255 1.75 -25.01 -35.20
N MET A 256 2.33 -25.28 -34.03
CA MET A 256 1.75 -24.97 -32.73
C MET A 256 2.86 -24.75 -31.72
N VAL A 257 2.69 -23.79 -30.82
CA VAL A 257 3.58 -23.57 -29.67
C VAL A 257 2.76 -23.50 -28.40
N SER A 258 3.25 -24.12 -27.33
CA SER A 258 2.61 -24.00 -26.01
C SER A 258 2.99 -22.70 -25.30
N GLY A 259 1.99 -22.06 -24.70
CA GLY A 259 2.14 -20.91 -23.80
C GLY A 259 2.20 -21.34 -22.33
N TYR A 260 3.09 -20.74 -21.56
CA TYR A 260 3.21 -20.97 -20.12
C TYR A 260 3.27 -19.67 -19.32
N ALA A 261 2.79 -19.69 -18.08
CA ALA A 261 2.89 -18.55 -17.17
C ALA A 261 4.36 -18.21 -16.86
N LYS A 262 4.75 -16.96 -17.10
CA LYS A 262 6.12 -16.46 -16.92
C LYS A 262 6.63 -16.59 -15.49
N GLU A 263 5.81 -16.24 -14.52
CA GLU A 263 6.17 -16.13 -13.11
C GLU A 263 5.06 -16.64 -12.19
N ASP A 264 5.42 -16.90 -10.93
CA ASP A 264 4.47 -17.23 -9.89
C ASP A 264 3.61 -15.99 -9.57
N CYS A 265 2.28 -16.15 -9.54
CA CYS A 265 1.40 -15.18 -8.90
C CYS A 265 1.19 -15.61 -7.44
N ILE A 266 1.66 -14.77 -6.50
CA ILE A 266 1.53 -15.01 -5.06
C ILE A 266 0.55 -14.01 -4.49
N LEU A 267 -0.53 -14.48 -3.85
CA LEU A 267 -1.54 -13.62 -3.22
C LEU A 267 -1.66 -13.92 -1.72
N LEU A 268 -1.99 -12.89 -0.93
CA LEU A 268 -2.39 -13.04 0.48
C LEU A 268 -3.91 -13.24 0.53
N VAL A 269 -4.35 -14.48 0.72
CA VAL A 269 -5.76 -14.86 0.58
C VAL A 269 -6.17 -15.87 1.64
N SER A 270 -7.47 -15.94 1.92
CA SER A 270 -8.05 -17.02 2.71
C SER A 270 -8.32 -18.27 1.87
N GLN A 271 -8.53 -19.41 2.53
CA GLN A 271 -8.92 -20.65 1.85
C GLN A 271 -10.24 -20.51 1.06
N GLU A 272 -11.17 -19.69 1.54
CA GLU A 272 -12.41 -19.39 0.81
C GLU A 272 -12.12 -18.54 -0.43
N GLN A 273 -11.30 -17.50 -0.31
CA GLN A 273 -10.93 -16.64 -1.43
C GLN A 273 -10.15 -17.40 -2.50
N MET A 274 -9.25 -18.30 -2.11
CA MET A 274 -8.54 -19.20 -3.03
C MET A 274 -9.49 -19.92 -4.00
N GLN A 275 -10.64 -20.39 -3.52
CA GLN A 275 -11.63 -21.11 -4.32
C GLN A 275 -12.43 -20.21 -5.27
N LYS A 276 -12.43 -18.89 -5.03
CA LYS A 276 -13.15 -17.89 -5.83
C LYS A 276 -12.29 -17.21 -6.89
N ILE A 277 -10.97 -17.46 -6.91
CA ILE A 277 -10.07 -16.86 -7.90
C ILE A 277 -10.45 -17.35 -9.29
N GLN A 278 -10.66 -16.39 -10.20
CA GLN A 278 -10.95 -16.63 -11.60
C GLN A 278 -9.76 -16.21 -12.46
N TYR A 279 -9.47 -16.99 -13.50
CA TYR A 279 -8.40 -16.73 -14.45
C TYR A 279 -8.99 -16.28 -15.78
N GLN A 280 -8.59 -15.11 -16.24
CA GLN A 280 -8.92 -14.62 -17.57
C GLN A 280 -7.68 -14.69 -18.45
N ILE A 281 -7.66 -15.62 -19.39
CA ILE A 281 -6.56 -15.83 -20.32
C ILE A 281 -6.81 -15.01 -21.59
N GLN A 282 -5.86 -14.14 -21.91
CA GLN A 282 -5.83 -13.34 -23.14
C GLN A 282 -4.58 -13.74 -23.93
N GLN A 283 -4.69 -14.79 -24.73
CA GLN A 283 -3.60 -15.35 -25.55
C GLN A 283 -3.97 -15.25 -27.04
N ASN A 284 -2.97 -14.94 -27.87
CA ASN A 284 -3.14 -15.04 -29.32
C ASN A 284 -3.31 -16.50 -29.74
N GLU A 285 -4.50 -16.85 -30.25
CA GLU A 285 -4.79 -18.21 -30.75
C GLU A 285 -4.00 -18.55 -32.01
N GLU A 286 -3.61 -17.53 -32.77
CA GLU A 286 -2.88 -17.67 -34.02
C GLU A 286 -1.86 -16.55 -34.21
N MET A 287 -0.64 -16.91 -34.63
CA MET A 287 0.46 -15.99 -34.88
C MET A 287 1.27 -16.38 -36.11
N ASP A 288 1.95 -15.43 -36.72
CA ASP A 288 2.89 -15.69 -37.81
C ASP A 288 4.31 -15.95 -37.29
N ALA A 289 5.02 -16.88 -37.95
CA ALA A 289 6.43 -17.11 -37.72
C ALA A 289 7.30 -15.89 -38.14
N PRO A 290 8.47 -15.65 -37.50
CA PRO A 290 9.07 -16.51 -36.49
C PRO A 290 8.55 -16.23 -35.08
N ILE A 291 8.45 -17.29 -34.28
CA ILE A 291 8.32 -17.21 -32.82
C ILE A 291 9.62 -17.65 -32.18
N THR A 292 10.08 -16.92 -31.16
CA THR A 292 11.23 -17.31 -30.35
C THR A 292 10.78 -17.90 -29.01
N LYS A 293 11.53 -18.87 -28.49
CA LYS A 293 11.30 -19.38 -27.14
C LYS A 293 11.41 -18.23 -26.14
N GLY A 294 10.41 -18.09 -25.27
CA GLY A 294 10.31 -16.97 -24.33
C GLY A 294 9.61 -15.73 -24.89
N GLN A 295 9.15 -15.75 -26.14
CA GLN A 295 8.34 -14.66 -26.69
C GLN A 295 6.97 -14.60 -26.01
N VAL A 296 6.50 -13.39 -25.72
CA VAL A 296 5.16 -13.16 -25.15
C VAL A 296 4.10 -13.52 -26.18
N LEU A 297 3.19 -14.42 -25.80
CA LEU A 297 2.02 -14.87 -26.56
C LEU A 297 0.72 -14.21 -26.09
N GLY A 298 0.73 -13.60 -24.90
CA GLY A 298 -0.44 -13.04 -24.25
C GLY A 298 -0.21 -12.80 -22.77
N LYS A 299 -1.30 -12.69 -22.01
CA LYS A 299 -1.28 -12.57 -20.56
C LYS A 299 -2.43 -13.34 -19.92
N VAL A 300 -2.27 -13.70 -18.65
CA VAL A 300 -3.36 -14.17 -17.79
C VAL A 300 -3.56 -13.17 -16.66
N THR A 301 -4.81 -12.80 -16.44
CA THR A 301 -5.23 -11.88 -15.38
C THR A 301 -6.05 -12.64 -14.36
N LEU A 302 -5.74 -12.46 -13.08
CA LEU A 302 -6.42 -13.10 -11.95
C LEU A 302 -7.43 -12.13 -11.37
N TRP A 303 -8.64 -12.61 -11.15
CA TRP A 303 -9.77 -11.85 -10.63
C TRP A 303 -10.30 -12.49 -9.35
N LEU A 304 -10.59 -11.67 -8.34
CA LEU A 304 -11.25 -12.09 -7.10
C LEU A 304 -12.36 -11.08 -6.81
N ASP A 305 -13.61 -11.56 -6.69
CA ASP A 305 -14.78 -10.73 -6.40
C ASP A 305 -14.94 -9.49 -7.32
N GLY A 306 -14.50 -9.61 -8.58
CA GLY A 306 -14.57 -8.55 -9.58
C GLY A 306 -13.39 -7.58 -9.61
N GLU A 307 -12.40 -7.74 -8.72
CA GLU A 307 -11.17 -6.95 -8.69
C GLU A 307 -10.00 -7.73 -9.31
N GLN A 308 -9.15 -7.04 -10.08
CA GLN A 308 -7.91 -7.62 -10.59
C GLN A 308 -6.91 -7.73 -9.44
N VAL A 309 -6.52 -8.95 -9.09
CA VAL A 309 -5.62 -9.25 -7.98
C VAL A 309 -4.21 -9.66 -8.41
N GLY A 310 -4.02 -10.00 -9.68
CA GLY A 310 -2.70 -10.32 -10.23
C GLY A 310 -2.72 -10.45 -11.75
N GLU A 311 -1.54 -10.44 -12.35
CA GLU A 311 -1.35 -10.78 -13.75
C GLU A 311 0.06 -11.34 -13.99
N THR A 312 0.20 -12.17 -15.03
CA THR A 312 1.50 -12.60 -15.55
C THR A 312 1.42 -12.74 -17.06
N GLU A 313 2.55 -12.53 -17.74
CA GLU A 313 2.70 -12.81 -19.16
C GLU A 313 2.65 -14.32 -19.44
N ILE A 314 2.25 -14.66 -20.65
CA ILE A 314 2.27 -16.02 -21.21
C ILE A 314 3.41 -16.08 -22.21
N LEU A 315 4.38 -16.95 -21.99
CA LEU A 315 5.56 -17.08 -22.85
C LEU A 315 5.51 -18.34 -23.70
N SER A 316 6.13 -18.30 -24.88
CA SER A 316 6.27 -19.45 -25.77
C SER A 316 7.31 -20.45 -25.24
N ALA A 317 6.92 -21.72 -25.11
CA ALA A 317 7.78 -22.82 -24.65
C ALA A 317 8.89 -23.17 -25.64
N GLU A 318 8.68 -22.87 -26.93
CA GLU A 318 9.52 -23.31 -28.03
C GLU A 318 9.64 -22.22 -29.10
N SER A 319 10.56 -22.40 -30.05
CA SER A 319 10.68 -21.50 -31.20
C SER A 319 9.96 -22.10 -32.41
N ALA A 320 9.30 -21.26 -33.18
CA ALA A 320 8.67 -21.63 -34.45
C ALA A 320 9.30 -20.80 -35.59
N PRO A 321 10.35 -21.32 -36.26
CA PRO A 321 11.04 -20.58 -37.32
C PRO A 321 10.17 -20.45 -38.58
N LYS A 322 10.44 -19.47 -39.44
CA LYS A 322 9.83 -19.45 -40.78
C LYS A 322 10.24 -20.69 -41.58
N PHE A 323 9.38 -21.14 -42.50
CA PHE A 323 9.79 -22.10 -43.53
C PHE A 323 11.05 -21.62 -44.25
N THR A 324 12.03 -22.51 -44.41
CA THR A 324 13.12 -22.30 -45.36
C THR A 324 12.57 -22.29 -46.79
N LEU A 325 13.31 -21.70 -47.74
CA LEU A 325 12.91 -21.65 -49.16
C LEU A 325 12.60 -23.06 -49.70
N MET A 326 13.45 -24.04 -49.40
CA MET A 326 13.27 -25.44 -49.82
C MET A 326 12.00 -26.06 -49.24
N GLN A 327 11.73 -25.84 -47.95
CA GLN A 327 10.50 -26.34 -47.31
C GLN A 327 9.25 -25.68 -47.90
N ARG A 328 9.33 -24.38 -48.21
CA ARG A 328 8.21 -23.65 -48.82
C ARG A 328 7.91 -24.15 -50.23
N MET A 329 8.94 -24.41 -51.04
CA MET A 329 8.78 -25.01 -52.37
C MET A 329 8.19 -26.42 -52.30
N LYS A 330 8.65 -27.27 -51.37
CA LYS A 330 8.08 -28.61 -51.15
C LYS A 330 6.61 -28.55 -50.74
N LYS A 331 6.25 -27.64 -49.84
CA LYS A 331 4.86 -27.44 -49.42
C LYS A 331 3.98 -27.03 -50.59
N LEU A 332 4.40 -26.02 -51.37
CA LEU A 332 3.66 -25.59 -52.57
C LEU A 332 3.50 -26.71 -53.59
N GLY A 333 4.54 -27.52 -53.83
CA GLY A 333 4.47 -28.66 -54.73
C GLY A 333 3.49 -29.74 -54.25
N LYS A 334 3.45 -30.01 -52.94
CA LYS A 334 2.47 -30.93 -52.34
C LYS A 334 1.05 -30.40 -52.47
N ASP A 335 0.83 -29.14 -52.07
CA ASP A 335 -0.46 -28.47 -52.16
C ASP A 335 -0.97 -28.42 -53.61
N TRP A 336 -0.08 -28.30 -54.61
CA TRP A 336 -0.40 -28.37 -56.03
C TRP A 336 -0.82 -29.77 -56.51
N VAL A 337 -0.16 -30.82 -56.01
CA VAL A 337 -0.47 -32.22 -56.38
C VAL A 337 -1.77 -32.69 -55.74
N GLU A 338 -2.06 -32.23 -54.52
CA GLU A 338 -3.26 -32.56 -53.75
C GLU A 338 -4.43 -31.60 -54.05
N PHE A 339 -4.26 -30.65 -54.99
CA PHE A 339 -5.30 -29.71 -55.39
C PHE A 339 -6.41 -30.41 -56.19
N GLU A 340 -7.49 -30.81 -55.52
CA GLU A 340 -8.72 -31.24 -56.19
C GLU A 340 -9.47 -30.04 -56.76
N ILE A 341 -9.65 -30.03 -58.09
CA ILE A 341 -10.55 -29.08 -58.75
C ILE A 341 -11.98 -29.48 -58.40
N SER A 342 -12.60 -28.77 -57.44
CA SER A 342 -14.03 -28.93 -57.16
C SER A 342 -14.82 -28.65 -58.45
N LYS A 343 -15.52 -29.68 -58.95
CA LYS A 343 -16.39 -29.62 -60.14
C LYS A 343 -17.67 -28.82 -59.87
N GLU A 344 -17.59 -27.52 -59.62
CA GLU A 344 -18.72 -26.60 -59.79
C GLU A 344 -18.20 -25.27 -60.30
N ILE A 345 -17.95 -25.19 -61.60
CA ILE A 345 -17.88 -23.92 -62.32
C ILE A 345 -19.22 -23.76 -63.03
N PRO A 346 -20.19 -23.00 -62.49
CA PRO A 346 -21.43 -22.72 -63.19
C PRO A 346 -21.18 -21.58 -64.17
N PHE A 347 -20.66 -21.87 -65.35
CA PHE A 347 -20.74 -20.92 -66.47
C PHE A 347 -20.87 -21.65 -67.80
N LEU A 348 -22.01 -21.38 -68.45
CA LEU A 348 -22.42 -21.64 -69.85
C LEU A 348 -23.52 -22.68 -70.01
N GLN A 349 -24.76 -22.25 -69.78
CA GLN A 349 -25.89 -22.46 -70.69
C GLN A 349 -26.86 -21.28 -70.64
#